data_AF-A0A060WHT5-F1
#
_entry.id   AF-A0A060WHT5-F1
#
_cell.length_a   1.000
_cell.length_b   1.000
_cell.length_c   1.000
_cell.angle_alpha   90.00
_cell.angle_beta   90.00
_cell.angle_gamma   90.00
#
_symmetry.space_group_name_H-M   'P 1'
#
loop_
_entity.id
_entity.type
_entity.pdbx_description
1 polymer ?
#
loop_
_entity_poly.entity_id
_entity_poly.type
_entity_poly.pdbx_seq_one_letter_code
_entity_poly.pdbx_strand_id
1 'polypeptide(L)'
;MERSKNIDRNLREAGEKASSEVKLLLLGAGESGKSTIVKQMKIIHEDGYTQEECSQYRVVVYSNTIQSIIAIIRAMGRLGIDFGDTARSDDARQLFALASSAEEGVMTPELAGVIKRLWQDGGVQICFGRSREYQLNDSASYYLNDLDRISQQNYVPTQQDVLRTRVKTTGIVETHFTFKDLYFKSVSC
;
A
#
# COMPACT_ATOMS: atom_id res chain seq x y z
N MET A 1 20.31 22.83 37.64
CA MET A 1 19.46 21.93 38.45
C MET A 1 18.10 21.65 37.81
N GLU A 2 17.43 22.64 37.20
CA GLU A 2 16.11 22.46 36.54
C GLU A 2 16.08 21.40 35.41
N ARG A 3 17.12 21.36 34.56
CA ARG A 3 17.23 20.32 33.52
C ARG A 3 17.25 18.90 34.08
N SER A 4 17.90 18.68 35.23
CA SER A 4 17.97 17.36 35.86
C SER A 4 16.61 16.92 36.40
N LYS A 5 15.86 17.85 37.02
CA LYS A 5 14.49 17.59 37.49
C LYS A 5 13.51 17.29 36.35
N ASN A 6 13.65 17.98 35.21
CA ASN A 6 12.82 17.69 34.03
C ASN A 6 13.16 16.33 33.40
N ILE A 7 14.44 15.94 33.38
CA ILE A 7 14.86 14.62 32.88
C ILE A 7 14.30 13.51 33.77
N ASP A 8 14.42 13.63 35.10
CA ASP A 8 13.88 12.63 36.04
C ASP A 8 12.36 12.53 35.96
N ARG A 9 11.65 13.65 35.80
CA ARG A 9 10.20 13.65 35.59
C ARG A 9 9.82 12.92 34.30
N ASN A 10 10.48 13.24 33.19
CA ASN A 10 10.22 12.60 31.90
C ASN A 10 10.54 11.10 31.92
N LEU A 11 11.60 10.68 32.62
CA LEU A 11 11.96 9.26 32.79
C LEU A 11 10.90 8.50 33.59
N ARG A 12 10.35 9.12 34.65
CA ARG A 12 9.31 8.52 35.48
C ARG A 12 7.99 8.37 34.72
N GLU A 13 7.58 9.41 34.01
CA GLU A 13 6.38 9.39 33.14
C GLU A 13 6.53 8.36 32.00
N ALA A 14 7.72 8.25 31.39
CA ALA A 14 8.01 7.23 30.39
C ALA A 14 8.00 5.80 30.99
N GLY A 15 8.50 5.63 32.22
CA GLY A 15 8.50 4.36 32.94
C GLY A 15 7.09 3.88 33.30
N GLU A 16 6.21 4.78 33.73
CA GLU A 16 4.80 4.47 34.02
C GLU A 16 3.99 4.16 32.75
N LYS A 17 4.28 4.85 31.63
CA LYS A 17 3.71 4.48 30.33
C LYS A 17 4.23 3.12 29.84
N ALA A 18 5.52 2.83 30.02
CA ALA A 18 6.10 1.57 29.59
C ALA A 18 5.63 0.36 30.43
N SER A 19 5.27 0.56 31.71
CA SER A 19 4.77 -0.52 32.57
C SER A 19 3.31 -0.90 32.30
N SER A 20 2.55 0.02 31.71
CA SER A 20 1.16 -0.19 31.27
C SER A 20 1.04 -0.53 29.77
N GLU A 21 2.17 -0.57 29.05
CA GLU A 21 2.24 -0.92 27.63
C GLU A 21 2.23 -2.43 27.42
N VAL A 22 1.26 -2.91 26.63
CA VAL A 22 1.18 -4.30 26.18
C VAL A 22 1.88 -4.45 24.84
N LYS A 23 2.96 -5.23 24.80
CA LYS A 23 3.73 -5.49 23.57
C LYS A 23 3.16 -6.69 22.81
N LEU A 24 2.72 -6.45 21.59
CA LEU A 24 2.21 -7.47 20.65
C LEU A 24 3.24 -7.71 19.56
N LEU A 25 3.67 -8.95 19.37
CA LEU A 25 4.53 -9.34 18.25
C LEU A 25 3.71 -10.16 17.26
N LEU A 26 3.58 -9.66 16.03
CA LEU A 26 2.91 -10.39 14.94
C LEU A 26 3.97 -11.10 14.10
N LEU A 27 3.97 -12.44 14.18
CA LEU A 27 4.83 -13.32 13.39
C LEU A 27 4.01 -14.07 12.34
N GLY A 28 4.59 -14.29 11.16
CA GLY A 28 3.93 -15.00 10.07
C GLY A 28 4.72 -14.89 8.77
N ALA A 29 4.38 -15.73 7.79
CA ALA A 29 4.99 -15.68 6.46
C ALA A 29 4.84 -14.30 5.80
N GLY A 30 5.68 -14.00 4.80
CA GLY A 30 5.47 -12.84 3.95
C GLY A 30 4.04 -12.83 3.41
N GLU A 31 3.40 -11.66 3.36
CA GLU A 31 2.03 -11.50 2.83
C GLU A 31 0.90 -12.12 3.65
N SER A 32 1.16 -12.64 4.85
CA SER A 32 0.14 -13.27 5.71
C SER A 32 -0.87 -12.29 6.35
N GLY A 33 -0.98 -11.05 5.86
CA GLY A 33 -1.95 -10.06 6.35
C GLY A 33 -1.60 -9.37 7.68
N LYS A 34 -0.38 -9.52 8.21
CA LYS A 34 0.02 -8.92 9.51
C LYS A 34 -0.18 -7.40 9.56
N SER A 35 0.32 -6.70 8.55
CA SER A 35 0.15 -5.24 8.45
C SER A 35 -1.32 -4.87 8.30
N THR A 36 -2.13 -5.68 7.62
CA THR A 36 -3.58 -5.46 7.50
C THR A 36 -4.27 -5.55 8.86
N ILE A 37 -3.91 -6.52 9.70
CA ILE A 37 -4.45 -6.65 11.07
C ILE A 37 -4.12 -5.40 11.89
N VAL A 38 -2.87 -4.92 11.85
CA VAL A 38 -2.46 -3.71 12.57
C VAL A 38 -3.25 -2.49 12.10
N LYS A 39 -3.41 -2.30 10.78
CA LYS A 39 -4.21 -1.20 10.23
C LYS A 39 -5.69 -1.29 10.63
N GLN A 40 -6.24 -2.50 10.70
CA GLN A 40 -7.61 -2.73 11.18
C GLN A 40 -7.77 -2.36 12.67
N MET A 41 -6.79 -2.69 13.52
CA MET A 41 -6.82 -2.27 14.93
C MET A 41 -6.91 -0.75 15.06
N LYS A 42 -6.19 -0.01 14.23
CA LYS A 42 -6.29 1.46 14.19
C LYS A 42 -7.68 1.94 13.80
N ILE A 43 -8.30 1.32 12.79
CA ILE A 43 -9.65 1.68 12.33
C ILE A 43 -10.72 1.41 13.39
N ILE A 44 -10.61 0.30 14.11
CA ILE A 44 -11.63 -0.10 15.08
C ILE A 44 -11.45 0.60 16.43
N HIS A 45 -10.21 1.01 16.78
CA HIS A 45 -9.89 1.46 18.14
C HIS A 45 -9.29 2.86 18.27
N GLU A 46 -8.89 3.53 17.18
CA GLU A 46 -8.32 4.89 17.22
C GLU A 46 -9.00 5.84 16.22
N ASP A 47 -10.33 5.82 16.12
CA ASP A 47 -11.13 6.67 15.21
C ASP A 47 -10.76 6.56 13.71
N GLY A 48 -9.89 5.60 13.36
CA GLY A 48 -9.36 5.38 12.02
C GLY A 48 -8.26 6.33 11.59
N TYR A 49 -8.08 6.43 10.27
CA TYR A 49 -7.05 7.30 9.70
C TYR A 49 -7.62 8.69 9.46
N THR A 50 -6.91 9.71 9.91
CA THR A 50 -7.26 11.10 9.57
C THR A 50 -7.03 11.37 8.08
N GLN A 51 -7.54 12.49 7.58
CA GLN A 51 -7.35 12.85 6.17
C GLN A 51 -5.88 13.13 5.84
N GLU A 52 -5.15 13.71 6.78
CA GLU A 52 -3.71 13.99 6.69
C GLU A 52 -2.92 12.68 6.62
N GLU A 53 -3.26 11.70 7.46
CA GLU A 53 -2.62 10.39 7.43
C GLU A 53 -2.94 9.65 6.13
N CYS A 54 -4.21 9.63 5.72
CA CYS A 54 -4.62 9.05 4.44
C CYS A 54 -3.84 9.65 3.26
N SER A 55 -3.61 10.97 3.28
CA SER A 55 -2.88 11.67 2.22
C SER A 55 -1.43 11.18 2.08
N GLN A 56 -0.79 10.74 3.16
CA GLN A 56 0.57 10.17 3.12
C GLN A 56 0.62 8.83 2.36
N TYR A 57 -0.49 8.08 2.33
CA TYR A 57 -0.56 6.81 1.59
C TYR A 57 -0.76 6.99 0.09
N ARG A 58 -0.98 8.21 -0.40
CA ARG A 58 -1.25 8.48 -1.82
C ARG A 58 -0.14 7.92 -2.72
N VAL A 59 1.11 8.20 -2.36
CA VAL A 59 2.31 7.70 -3.06
C VAL A 59 2.34 6.17 -3.09
N VAL A 60 1.96 5.53 -1.98
CA VAL A 60 1.95 4.07 -1.86
C VAL A 60 0.86 3.46 -2.73
N VAL A 61 -0.35 4.04 -2.75
CA VAL A 61 -1.45 3.60 -3.63
C VAL A 61 -1.03 3.69 -5.09
N TYR A 62 -0.41 4.79 -5.50
CA TYR A 62 0.07 4.97 -6.88
C TYR A 62 1.13 3.94 -7.24
N SER A 63 2.13 3.77 -6.37
CA SER A 63 3.18 2.77 -6.54
C SER A 63 2.61 1.36 -6.66
N ASN A 64 1.66 0.97 -5.80
CA ASN A 64 1.00 -0.33 -5.86
C ASN A 64 0.19 -0.51 -7.15
N THR A 65 -0.48 0.53 -7.63
CA THR A 65 -1.26 0.49 -8.89
C THR A 65 -0.33 0.25 -10.09
N ILE A 66 0.75 1.04 -10.20
CA ILE A 66 1.74 0.95 -11.28
C ILE A 66 2.47 -0.40 -11.24
N GLN A 67 2.89 -0.85 -10.06
CA GLN A 67 3.56 -2.14 -9.92
C GLN A 67 2.63 -3.31 -10.27
N SER A 68 1.33 -3.21 -9.95
CA SER A 68 0.35 -4.25 -10.26
C SER A 68 0.20 -4.44 -11.76
N ILE A 69 0.02 -3.36 -12.53
CA ILE A 69 -0.09 -3.47 -13.99
C ILE A 69 1.23 -3.93 -14.62
N ILE A 70 2.38 -3.44 -14.15
CA ILE A 70 3.70 -3.90 -14.62
C ILE A 70 3.87 -5.41 -14.40
N ALA A 71 3.45 -5.93 -13.24
CA ALA A 71 3.53 -7.35 -12.94
C ALA A 71 2.68 -8.18 -13.92
N ILE A 72 1.46 -7.74 -14.23
CA ILE A 72 0.57 -8.39 -15.19
C ILE A 72 1.19 -8.40 -16.59
N ILE A 73 1.66 -7.25 -17.08
CA ILE A 73 2.28 -7.14 -18.42
C ILE A 73 3.54 -8.00 -18.54
N ARG A 74 4.37 -8.06 -17.49
CA ARG A 74 5.52 -8.98 -17.46
C ARG A 74 5.10 -10.45 -17.45
N ALA A 75 4.01 -10.78 -16.75
CA ALA A 75 3.48 -12.14 -16.72
C ALA A 75 2.92 -12.55 -18.08
N MET A 76 2.30 -11.65 -18.84
CA MET A 76 1.84 -11.93 -20.21
C MET A 76 2.97 -12.47 -21.09
N GLY A 77 4.13 -11.79 -21.10
CA GLY A 77 5.29 -12.24 -21.86
C GLY A 77 5.86 -13.59 -21.40
N ARG A 78 5.75 -13.91 -20.11
CA ARG A 78 6.20 -15.21 -19.56
C ARG A 78 5.22 -16.35 -19.85
N LEU A 79 3.92 -16.06 -19.82
CA LEU A 79 2.85 -17.02 -20.04
C LEU A 79 2.47 -17.17 -21.52
N GLY A 80 3.09 -16.39 -22.40
CA GLY A 80 2.80 -16.40 -23.84
C GLY A 80 1.38 -15.93 -24.16
N ILE A 81 0.87 -14.94 -23.43
CA ILE A 81 -0.46 -14.37 -23.64
C ILE A 81 -0.33 -13.11 -24.49
N ASP A 82 -0.89 -13.14 -25.69
CA ASP A 82 -0.94 -11.99 -26.58
C ASP A 82 -1.97 -10.95 -26.11
N PHE A 83 -1.76 -9.69 -26.51
CA PHE A 83 -2.76 -8.65 -26.34
C PHE A 83 -3.99 -8.93 -27.21
N GLY A 84 -5.17 -8.54 -26.71
CA GLY A 84 -6.39 -8.59 -27.51
C GLY A 84 -6.34 -7.59 -28.68
N ASP A 85 -5.74 -6.42 -28.45
CA ASP A 85 -5.43 -5.43 -29.48
C ASP A 85 -3.91 -5.24 -29.64
N THR A 86 -3.41 -5.44 -30.86
CA THR A 86 -1.98 -5.26 -31.20
C THR A 86 -1.42 -3.88 -30.83
N ALA A 87 -2.26 -2.82 -30.84
CA ALA A 87 -1.87 -1.47 -30.45
C ALA A 87 -1.47 -1.38 -28.97
N ARG A 88 -1.92 -2.30 -28.11
CA ARG A 88 -1.54 -2.37 -26.69
C ARG A 88 -0.07 -2.69 -26.48
N SER A 89 0.62 -3.25 -27.48
CA SER A 89 2.07 -3.44 -27.43
C SER A 89 2.81 -2.10 -27.28
N ASP A 90 2.30 -1.05 -27.93
CA ASP A 90 2.88 0.30 -27.83
C ASP A 90 2.58 0.92 -26.46
N ASP A 91 1.35 0.74 -25.96
CA ASP A 91 0.96 1.16 -24.61
C ASP A 91 1.82 0.46 -23.54
N ALA A 92 2.13 -0.83 -23.70
CA ALA A 92 3.01 -1.55 -22.79
C ALA A 92 4.44 -0.97 -22.80
N ARG A 93 4.98 -0.62 -23.97
CA ARG A 93 6.29 0.06 -24.07
C ARG A 93 6.26 1.43 -23.40
N GLN A 94 5.20 2.21 -23.62
CA GLN A 94 5.00 3.51 -22.98
C GLN A 94 4.88 3.39 -21.46
N LEU A 95 4.17 2.39 -20.95
CA LEU A 95 4.05 2.11 -19.51
C LEU A 95 5.42 1.96 -18.87
N PHE A 96 6.31 1.13 -19.45
CA PHE A 96 7.65 0.93 -18.88
C PHE A 96 8.49 2.20 -18.93
N ALA A 97 8.43 2.96 -20.02
CA ALA A 97 9.16 4.22 -20.16
C ALA A 97 8.71 5.25 -19.11
N LEU A 98 7.38 5.49 -19.04
CA LEU A 98 6.78 6.44 -18.11
C LEU A 98 6.99 6.04 -16.65
N ALA A 99 6.84 4.76 -16.32
CA ALA A 99 7.07 4.28 -14.95
C ALA A 99 8.54 4.39 -14.51
N SER A 100 9.48 4.39 -15.46
CA SER A 100 10.90 4.54 -15.17
C SER A 100 11.32 6.01 -15.02
N SER A 101 10.62 6.92 -15.70
CA SER A 101 10.85 8.37 -15.63
C SER A 101 9.99 9.09 -14.59
N ALA A 102 8.92 8.46 -14.11
CA ALA A 102 8.03 9.05 -13.14
C ALA A 102 8.76 9.26 -11.81
N GLU A 103 8.65 10.47 -11.26
CA GLU A 103 9.01 10.70 -9.87
C GLU A 103 8.22 9.76 -8.96
N GLU A 104 8.89 9.22 -7.93
CA GLU A 104 8.26 8.30 -7.00
C GLU A 104 6.99 8.93 -6.42
N GLY A 105 5.84 8.29 -6.67
CA GLY A 105 4.58 8.72 -6.08
C GLY A 105 3.78 9.73 -6.89
N VAL A 106 4.07 9.92 -8.18
CA VAL A 106 3.24 10.73 -9.07
C VAL A 106 2.51 9.85 -10.09
N MET A 107 1.19 10.05 -10.20
CA MET A 107 0.35 9.46 -11.24
C MET A 107 0.01 10.54 -12.27
N THR A 108 0.71 10.56 -13.41
CA THR A 108 0.40 11.53 -14.47
C THR A 108 -0.84 11.10 -15.27
N PRO A 109 -1.60 12.05 -15.86
CA PRO A 109 -2.75 11.72 -16.71
C PRO A 109 -2.39 10.80 -17.88
N GLU A 110 -1.20 10.99 -18.46
CA GLU A 110 -0.69 10.16 -19.57
C GLU A 110 -0.48 8.72 -19.12
N LEU A 111 0.18 8.53 -17.97
CA LEU A 111 0.41 7.21 -17.38
C LEU A 111 -0.93 6.54 -17.02
N ALA A 112 -1.84 7.25 -16.37
CA ALA A 112 -3.17 6.73 -16.06
C ALA A 112 -3.94 6.30 -17.32
N GLY A 113 -3.86 7.10 -18.40
CA GLY A 113 -4.47 6.76 -19.68
C GLY A 113 -3.91 5.47 -20.29
N VAL A 114 -2.59 5.29 -20.24
CA VAL A 114 -1.92 4.05 -20.70
C VAL A 114 -2.36 2.85 -19.86
N ILE A 115 -2.34 2.96 -18.52
CA ILE A 115 -2.76 1.89 -17.61
C ILE A 115 -4.23 1.51 -17.87
N LYS A 116 -5.10 2.49 -18.07
CA LYS A 116 -6.53 2.26 -18.36
C LYS A 116 -6.73 1.45 -19.65
N ARG A 117 -6.05 1.84 -20.73
CA ARG A 117 -6.12 1.14 -22.02
C ARG A 117 -5.61 -0.29 -21.94
N LEU A 118 -4.52 -0.50 -21.20
CA LEU A 118 -3.98 -1.84 -20.95
C LEU A 118 -4.96 -2.67 -20.10
N TRP A 119 -5.49 -2.11 -19.02
CA TRP A 119 -6.41 -2.84 -18.15
C TRP A 119 -7.69 -3.29 -18.87
N GLN A 120 -8.18 -2.51 -19.83
CA GLN A 120 -9.35 -2.87 -20.64
C GLN A 120 -9.07 -3.93 -21.72
N ASP A 121 -7.81 -4.29 -21.96
CA ASP A 121 -7.44 -5.29 -22.98
C ASP A 121 -7.84 -6.70 -22.55
N GLY A 122 -8.38 -7.47 -23.51
CA GLY A 122 -8.82 -8.85 -23.27
C GLY A 122 -7.67 -9.78 -22.86
N GLY A 123 -6.49 -9.64 -23.47
CA GLY A 123 -5.30 -10.41 -23.13
C GLY A 123 -4.79 -10.11 -21.72
N VAL A 124 -4.81 -8.83 -21.34
CA VAL A 124 -4.48 -8.39 -19.98
C VAL A 124 -5.45 -8.98 -18.95
N GLN A 125 -6.76 -8.95 -19.22
CA GLN A 125 -7.76 -9.56 -18.35
C GLN A 125 -7.60 -11.09 -18.22
N ILE A 126 -7.29 -11.79 -19.31
CA ILE A 126 -6.98 -13.23 -19.29
C ILE A 126 -5.76 -13.51 -18.41
N CYS A 127 -4.69 -12.72 -18.55
CA CYS A 127 -3.49 -12.85 -17.74
C CYS A 127 -3.76 -12.56 -16.25
N PHE A 128 -4.62 -11.59 -15.94
CA PHE A 128 -5.05 -11.32 -14.58
C PHE A 128 -5.85 -12.50 -13.97
N GLY A 129 -6.69 -13.17 -14.76
CA GLY A 129 -7.38 -14.41 -14.34
C GLY A 129 -6.42 -15.54 -13.94
N ARG A 130 -5.19 -15.51 -14.46
CA ARG A 130 -4.08 -16.44 -14.15
C ARG A 130 -3.11 -15.87 -13.11
N SER A 131 -3.50 -14.86 -12.35
CA SER A 131 -2.67 -14.20 -11.33
C SER A 131 -2.12 -15.13 -10.24
N ARG A 132 -2.67 -16.34 -10.08
CA ARG A 132 -2.11 -17.37 -9.18
C ARG A 132 -0.80 -17.98 -9.65
N GLU A 133 -0.44 -17.82 -10.94
CA GLU A 133 0.78 -18.37 -11.53
C GLU A 133 2.00 -17.45 -11.38
N TYR A 134 1.81 -16.24 -10.85
CA TYR A 134 2.87 -15.26 -10.64
C TYR A 134 2.60 -14.40 -9.41
N GLN A 135 3.61 -13.66 -8.95
CA GLN A 135 3.46 -12.79 -7.80
C GLN A 135 2.70 -11.52 -8.21
N LEU A 136 1.42 -11.45 -7.85
CA LEU A 136 0.59 -10.25 -7.97
C LEU A 136 0.05 -9.86 -6.59
N ASN A 137 -0.22 -8.56 -6.39
CA ASN A 137 -0.93 -8.11 -5.19
C ASN A 137 -2.42 -8.45 -5.33
N ASP A 138 -3.02 -9.07 -4.31
CA ASP A 138 -4.46 -9.36 -4.27
C ASP A 138 -5.34 -8.11 -4.43
N SER A 139 -4.82 -6.93 -4.07
CA SER A 139 -5.52 -5.66 -4.24
C SER A 139 -5.35 -5.02 -5.63
N ALA A 140 -4.69 -5.71 -6.58
CA ALA A 140 -4.46 -5.19 -7.93
C ALA A 140 -5.77 -4.80 -8.63
N SER A 141 -6.78 -5.70 -8.64
CA SER A 141 -8.07 -5.41 -9.28
C SER A 141 -8.79 -4.22 -8.64
N TYR A 142 -8.71 -4.10 -7.31
CA TYR A 142 -9.32 -2.98 -6.59
C TYR A 142 -8.79 -1.63 -7.09
N TYR A 143 -7.47 -1.48 -7.21
CA TYR A 143 -6.88 -0.24 -7.69
C TYR A 143 -7.09 -0.02 -9.20
N LEU A 144 -6.95 -1.07 -10.01
CA LEU A 144 -7.06 -0.94 -11.47
C LEU A 144 -8.50 -0.67 -11.93
N ASN A 145 -9.50 -1.19 -11.21
CA ASN A 145 -10.91 -0.90 -11.48
C ASN A 145 -11.29 0.54 -11.08
N ASP A 146 -10.69 1.06 -10.01
CA ASP A 146 -10.92 2.43 -9.51
C ASP A 146 -9.90 3.45 -10.03
N LEU A 147 -9.19 3.14 -11.13
CA LEU A 147 -8.11 3.97 -11.64
C LEU A 147 -8.53 5.42 -11.88
N ASP A 148 -9.75 5.64 -12.39
CA ASP A 148 -10.28 6.97 -12.67
C ASP A 148 -10.40 7.85 -11.41
N ARG A 149 -10.71 7.23 -10.26
CA ARG A 149 -10.75 7.91 -8.95
C ARG A 149 -9.33 8.20 -8.45
N ILE A 150 -8.44 7.23 -8.60
CA ILE A 150 -7.07 7.29 -8.11
C ILE A 150 -6.24 8.32 -8.89
N SER A 151 -6.48 8.45 -10.20
CA SER A 151 -5.73 9.37 -11.07
C SER A 151 -6.16 10.84 -10.97
N GLN A 152 -7.12 11.20 -10.12
CA GLN A 152 -7.55 12.59 -9.96
C GLN A 152 -6.46 13.43 -9.26
N GLN A 153 -6.32 14.70 -9.66
CA GLN A 153 -5.31 15.59 -9.07
C GLN A 153 -5.55 15.84 -7.57
N ASN A 154 -6.81 15.94 -7.16
CA ASN A 154 -7.26 16.11 -5.78
C ASN A 154 -7.56 14.78 -5.08
N TYR A 155 -7.07 13.65 -5.60
CA TYR A 155 -7.27 12.35 -4.99
C TYR A 155 -6.68 12.30 -3.57
N VAL A 156 -7.55 11.95 -2.61
CA VAL A 156 -7.17 11.61 -1.24
C VAL A 156 -7.57 10.15 -1.00
N PRO A 157 -6.62 9.27 -0.60
CA PRO A 157 -6.93 7.88 -0.29
C PRO A 157 -8.01 7.77 0.78
N THR A 158 -8.87 6.78 0.62
CA THR A 158 -9.82 6.36 1.66
C THR A 158 -9.13 5.40 2.64
N GLN A 159 -9.74 5.20 3.81
CA GLN A 159 -9.27 4.16 4.74
C GLN A 159 -9.21 2.76 4.08
N GLN A 160 -10.11 2.48 3.14
CA GLN A 160 -10.11 1.24 2.38
C GLN A 160 -8.89 1.12 1.45
N ASP A 161 -8.49 2.22 0.82
CA ASP A 161 -7.25 2.29 0.03
C ASP A 161 -6.05 2.05 0.95
N VAL A 162 -5.98 2.76 2.08
CA VAL A 162 -4.91 2.62 3.08
C VAL A 162 -4.78 1.18 3.55
N LEU A 163 -5.88 0.50 3.88
CA LEU A 163 -5.90 -0.90 4.29
C LEU A 163 -5.29 -1.85 3.25
N ARG A 164 -5.60 -1.61 1.97
CA ARG A 164 -5.17 -2.42 0.84
C ARG A 164 -3.76 -2.08 0.37
N THR A 165 -3.15 -0.99 0.86
CA THR A 165 -1.77 -0.68 0.50
C THR A 165 -0.82 -1.73 1.05
N ARG A 166 0.10 -2.13 0.20
CA ARG A 166 1.21 -3.01 0.50
C ARG A 166 2.49 -2.19 0.50
N VAL A 167 3.03 -1.99 1.69
CA VAL A 167 4.38 -1.47 1.92
C VAL A 167 5.24 -2.70 2.21
N LYS A 168 6.33 -2.90 1.46
CA LYS A 168 7.31 -3.93 1.83
C LYS A 168 7.93 -3.48 3.15
N THR A 169 7.73 -4.25 4.21
CA THR A 169 8.38 -4.01 5.51
C THR A 169 9.88 -4.20 5.35
N THR A 170 10.62 -3.12 5.11
CA THR A 170 12.07 -3.13 5.20
C THR A 170 12.44 -2.94 6.67
N GLY A 171 12.39 -4.04 7.43
CA GLY A 171 12.66 -4.04 8.86
C GLY A 171 11.41 -4.06 9.73
N ILE A 172 11.59 -3.69 10.99
CA ILE A 172 10.57 -3.78 12.04
C ILE A 172 9.65 -2.56 11.97
N VAL A 173 8.35 -2.78 11.74
CA VAL A 173 7.35 -1.70 11.81
C VAL A 173 6.62 -1.76 13.14
N GLU A 174 6.73 -0.67 13.90
CA GLU A 174 6.03 -0.49 15.17
C GLU A 174 4.74 0.34 14.94
N THR A 175 3.64 -0.07 15.55
CA THR A 175 2.39 0.68 15.54
C THR A 175 1.77 0.65 16.93
N HIS A 176 1.36 1.82 17.39
CA HIS A 176 0.76 2.01 18.70
C HIS A 176 -0.76 2.14 18.53
N PHE A 177 -1.52 1.52 19.41
CA PHE A 177 -2.97 1.74 19.50
C PHE A 177 -3.49 1.58 20.92
N THR A 178 -4.60 2.23 21.27
CA THR A 178 -5.25 2.08 22.58
C THR A 178 -6.54 1.26 22.47
N PHE A 179 -6.73 0.26 23.34
CA PHE A 179 -7.98 -0.51 23.42
C PHE A 179 -8.37 -0.77 24.88
N LYS A 180 -9.59 -0.37 25.28
CA LYS A 180 -10.10 -0.52 26.66
C LYS A 180 -9.09 -0.05 27.73
N ASP A 181 -8.58 1.17 27.56
CA ASP A 181 -7.60 1.82 28.44
C ASP A 181 -6.22 1.14 28.51
N LEU A 182 -5.96 0.14 27.67
CA LEU A 182 -4.63 -0.48 27.51
C LEU A 182 -3.92 0.09 26.29
N TYR A 183 -2.66 0.47 26.46
CA TYR A 183 -1.79 0.91 25.37
C TYR A 183 -1.09 -0.30 24.76
N PHE A 184 -1.30 -0.54 23.48
CA PHE A 184 -0.67 -1.63 22.76
C PHE A 184 0.43 -1.11 21.86
N LYS A 185 1.59 -1.77 21.92
CA LYS A 185 2.68 -1.61 20.97
C LYS A 185 2.79 -2.86 20.12
N SER A 186 2.30 -2.79 18.90
CA SER A 186 2.38 -3.87 17.93
C SER A 186 3.65 -3.76 17.10
N VAL A 187 4.34 -4.88 16.93
CA VAL A 187 5.58 -5.00 16.18
C VAL A 187 5.38 -6.07 15.11
N SER A 188 5.65 -5.74 13.86
CA SER A 188 5.58 -6.69 12.73
C SER A 188 6.94 -6.84 12.06
N CYS A 189 7.34 -8.11 11.85
CA CYS A 189 8.59 -8.54 11.22
C CYS A 189 8.31 -9.27 9.90
#